data_AF-A0A831PT85-F1
#
_entry.id   AF-A0A831PT85-F1
#
_cell.length_a   1.000
_cell.length_b   1.000
_cell.length_c   1.000
_cell.angle_alpha   90.00
_cell.angle_beta   90.00
_cell.angle_gamma   90.00
#
_symmetry.space_group_name_H-M   'P 1'
#
loop_
_entity.id
_entity.type
_entity.pdbx_description
1 polymer ?
#
loop_
_entity_poly.entity_id
_entity_poly.type
_entity_poly.pdbx_seq_one_letter_code
_entity_poly.pdbx_strand_id
1 'polypeptide(L)'
;LLTVPTLDFIHYAQHWLMHRIGLLWRIHQVHHADPHYDMTTGVRFHPLETILVNGSYLAAIALLAPPVAAVLAVEAAAAVQALFAHANADLPAPLERWVRRILVTPTLHRVHHSADPVEQNHNYGMIFPFWDRLLGTFLAAPRLPARTMPVGLDNLTDAQASSLLAMLALPFRRTST
;
A
#
# COMPACT_ATOMS: atom_id res chain seq x y z
N LEU A 1 -11.09 3.10 23.00
CA LEU A 1 -9.61 3.25 22.99
C LEU A 1 -8.94 2.32 21.97
N LEU A 2 -9.38 1.07 21.79
CA LEU A 2 -8.76 0.13 20.84
C LEU A 2 -9.24 0.24 19.38
N THR A 3 -10.27 1.03 19.08
CA THR A 3 -10.85 1.12 17.73
C THR A 3 -9.83 1.51 16.66
N VAL A 4 -9.03 2.56 16.89
CA VAL A 4 -8.03 3.04 15.91
C VAL A 4 -7.01 1.96 15.55
N PRO A 5 -6.27 1.36 16.51
CA PRO A 5 -5.34 0.30 16.16
C PRO A 5 -6.05 -0.92 15.56
N THR A 6 -7.25 -1.29 16.02
CA THR A 6 -7.99 -2.42 15.41
C THR A 6 -8.34 -2.18 13.95
N LEU A 7 -8.83 -1.00 13.58
CA LEU A 7 -9.18 -0.69 12.19
C LEU A 7 -7.92 -0.56 11.30
N ASP A 8 -6.86 0.06 11.81
CA ASP A 8 -5.57 0.11 11.08
C ASP A 8 -4.96 -1.29 10.90
N PHE A 9 -5.12 -2.20 11.87
CA PHE A 9 -4.72 -3.59 11.70
C PHE A 9 -5.46 -4.28 10.57
N ILE A 10 -6.76 -4.02 10.41
CA ILE A 10 -7.56 -4.62 9.34
C ILE A 10 -7.01 -4.18 7.99
N HIS A 11 -6.68 -2.89 7.82
CA HIS A 11 -6.01 -2.41 6.61
C HIS A 11 -4.65 -3.10 6.39
N TYR A 12 -3.81 -3.17 7.42
CA TYR A 12 -2.54 -3.91 7.34
C TYR A 12 -2.75 -5.37 6.91
N ALA A 13 -3.70 -6.08 7.52
CA ALA A 13 -3.96 -7.48 7.23
C ALA A 13 -4.49 -7.69 5.81
N GLN A 14 -5.41 -6.82 5.36
CA GLN A 14 -5.90 -6.83 3.98
C GLN A 14 -4.73 -6.63 3.01
N HIS A 15 -3.89 -5.65 3.25
CA HIS A 15 -2.76 -5.33 2.38
C HIS A 15 -1.73 -6.47 2.34
N TRP A 16 -1.40 -7.03 3.50
CA TRP A 16 -0.56 -8.22 3.59
C TRP A 16 -1.17 -9.41 2.81
N LEU A 17 -2.47 -9.68 2.96
CA LEU A 17 -3.15 -10.74 2.20
C LEU A 17 -3.12 -10.49 0.69
N MET A 18 -3.24 -9.23 0.25
CA MET A 18 -3.12 -8.85 -1.15
C MET A 18 -1.76 -9.23 -1.74
N HIS A 19 -0.68 -9.16 -0.97
CA HIS A 19 0.64 -9.59 -1.42
C HIS A 19 0.87 -11.10 -1.31
N ARG A 20 0.21 -11.78 -0.37
CA ARG A 20 0.51 -13.18 -0.05
C ARG A 20 -0.36 -14.19 -0.78
N ILE A 21 -1.56 -13.80 -1.20
CA ILE A 21 -2.47 -14.67 -1.95
C ILE A 21 -2.38 -14.31 -3.43
N GLY A 22 -1.90 -15.24 -4.26
CA GLY A 22 -1.64 -14.98 -5.69
C GLY A 22 -2.82 -14.43 -6.48
N LEU A 23 -4.06 -14.83 -6.16
CA LEU A 23 -5.26 -14.24 -6.78
C LEU A 23 -5.47 -12.78 -6.39
N LEU A 24 -5.25 -12.45 -5.11
CA LEU A 24 -5.38 -11.10 -4.62
C LEU A 24 -4.26 -10.20 -5.15
N TRP A 25 -3.04 -10.73 -5.22
CA TRP A 25 -1.89 -10.05 -5.82
C TRP A 25 -2.16 -9.67 -7.26
N ARG A 26 -2.77 -10.57 -8.05
CA ARG A 26 -3.11 -10.27 -9.44
C ARG A 26 -3.99 -9.04 -9.59
N ILE A 27 -4.84 -8.76 -8.59
CA ILE A 27 -5.69 -7.58 -8.55
C ILE A 27 -4.88 -6.38 -8.06
N HIS A 28 -4.16 -6.55 -6.94
CA HIS A 28 -3.41 -5.49 -6.27
C HIS A 28 -2.19 -4.99 -7.08
N GLN A 29 -1.60 -5.80 -7.95
CA GLN A 29 -0.47 -5.39 -8.79
C GLN A 29 -0.83 -4.21 -9.73
N VAL A 30 -2.12 -3.90 -9.93
CA VAL A 30 -2.55 -2.68 -10.66
C VAL A 30 -2.11 -1.41 -9.93
N HIS A 31 -2.12 -1.44 -8.59
CA HIS A 31 -1.60 -0.39 -7.73
C HIS A 31 -0.08 -0.25 -7.90
N HIS A 32 0.63 -1.37 -7.90
CA HIS A 32 2.08 -1.45 -8.10
C HIS A 32 2.54 -1.26 -9.55
N ALA A 33 1.64 -1.07 -10.51
CA ALA A 33 1.99 -0.95 -11.93
C ALA A 33 2.48 0.45 -12.34
N ASP A 34 2.52 1.42 -11.43
CA ASP A 34 2.96 2.78 -11.73
C ASP A 34 4.49 2.90 -11.78
N PRO A 35 5.09 3.24 -12.94
CA PRO A 35 6.55 3.37 -13.06
C PRO A 35 7.09 4.72 -12.56
N HIS A 36 6.24 5.68 -12.17
CA HIS A 36 6.66 7.04 -11.84
C HIS A 36 6.45 7.43 -10.38
N TYR A 37 5.61 6.70 -9.64
CA TYR A 37 5.36 6.84 -8.20
C TYR A 37 5.14 8.28 -7.72
N ASP A 38 3.88 8.64 -7.52
CA ASP A 38 3.49 9.91 -6.90
C ASP A 38 2.15 9.79 -6.15
N MET A 39 1.60 10.91 -5.67
CA MET A 39 0.35 10.90 -4.89
C MET A 39 -0.83 10.24 -5.63
N THR A 40 -0.84 10.24 -6.97
CA THR A 40 -1.88 9.59 -7.77
C THR A 40 -1.78 8.07 -7.73
N THR A 41 -0.59 7.51 -7.50
CA THR A 41 -0.41 6.08 -7.22
C THR A 41 -1.26 5.65 -6.02
N GLY A 42 -1.37 6.51 -4.99
CA GLY A 42 -2.14 6.23 -3.78
C GLY A 42 -3.66 6.09 -3.97
N VAL A 43 -4.18 6.38 -5.16
CA VAL A 43 -5.60 6.20 -5.52
C VAL A 43 -5.80 5.27 -6.73
N ARG A 44 -4.73 4.61 -7.16
CA ARG A 44 -4.73 3.73 -8.33
C ARG A 44 -5.08 2.31 -7.92
N PHE A 45 -6.37 1.99 -7.93
CA PHE A 45 -6.87 0.65 -7.56
C PHE A 45 -7.71 0.03 -8.67
N HIS A 46 -7.65 -1.31 -8.77
CA HIS A 46 -8.58 -2.04 -9.61
C HIS A 46 -9.99 -2.03 -8.96
N PRO A 47 -11.10 -1.93 -9.71
CA PRO A 47 -12.45 -1.93 -9.12
C PRO A 47 -12.74 -3.15 -8.24
N LEU A 48 -12.23 -4.33 -8.61
CA LEU A 48 -12.33 -5.52 -7.77
C LEU A 48 -11.60 -5.38 -6.44
N GLU A 49 -10.46 -4.68 -6.40
CA GLU A 49 -9.76 -4.40 -5.16
C GLU A 49 -10.61 -3.50 -4.26
N THR A 50 -11.16 -2.42 -4.82
CA THR A 50 -12.04 -1.51 -4.09
C THR A 50 -13.23 -2.24 -3.48
N ILE A 51 -13.88 -3.14 -4.24
CA ILE A 51 -15.00 -3.94 -3.75
C ILE A 51 -14.56 -4.89 -2.62
N LEU A 52 -13.44 -5.59 -2.79
CA LEU A 52 -12.96 -6.58 -1.82
C LEU A 52 -12.50 -5.92 -0.52
N VAL A 53 -11.67 -4.88 -0.61
CA VAL A 53 -11.12 -4.16 0.54
C VAL A 53 -12.23 -3.44 1.29
N ASN A 54 -13.02 -2.60 0.61
CA ASN A 54 -14.07 -1.85 1.30
C ASN A 54 -15.20 -2.75 1.78
N GLY A 55 -15.57 -3.79 1.02
CA GLY A 55 -16.59 -4.74 1.41
C GLY A 55 -16.21 -5.52 2.68
N SER A 56 -14.99 -6.05 2.75
CA SER A 56 -14.51 -6.76 3.94
C SER A 56 -14.27 -5.83 5.14
N TYR A 57 -13.85 -4.59 4.90
CA TYR A 57 -13.70 -3.59 5.95
C TYR A 57 -15.04 -3.15 6.54
N LEU A 58 -16.05 -2.88 5.69
CA LEU A 58 -17.41 -2.57 6.14
C LEU A 58 -18.05 -3.75 6.89
N ALA A 59 -17.80 -4.99 6.46
CA ALA A 59 -18.25 -6.18 7.18
C ALA A 59 -17.61 -6.26 8.59
N ALA A 60 -16.32 -5.94 8.72
CA ALA A 60 -15.65 -5.88 10.01
C ALA A 60 -16.20 -4.76 10.90
N ILE A 61 -16.48 -3.58 10.35
CA ILE A 61 -17.16 -2.49 11.07
C ILE A 61 -18.55 -2.94 11.55
N ALA A 62 -19.34 -3.59 10.70
CA ALA A 62 -20.66 -4.07 11.07
C ALA A 62 -20.60 -5.12 12.19
N LEU A 63 -19.60 -5.99 12.17
CA LEU A 63 -19.39 -7.03 13.19
C LEU A 63 -18.90 -6.45 14.53
N LEU A 64 -17.95 -5.52 14.48
CA LEU A 64 -17.31 -4.95 15.68
C LEU A 64 -18.12 -3.80 16.29
N ALA A 65 -19.03 -3.21 15.52
CA ALA A 65 -19.85 -2.06 15.88
C ALA A 65 -19.08 -0.91 16.58
N PRO A 66 -17.93 -0.45 16.02
CA PRO A 66 -17.18 0.65 16.62
C PRO A 66 -17.96 1.96 16.55
N PRO A 67 -17.63 2.96 17.40
CA PRO A 67 -18.24 4.28 17.31
C PRO A 67 -18.02 4.90 15.91
N VAL A 68 -19.08 5.38 15.27
CA VAL A 68 -19.03 5.97 13.91
C VAL A 68 -18.00 7.09 13.81
N ALA A 69 -17.92 7.96 14.82
CA ALA A 69 -16.93 9.03 14.85
C ALA A 69 -15.48 8.52 14.79
N ALA A 70 -15.20 7.35 15.40
CA ALA A 70 -13.87 6.75 15.35
C ALA A 70 -13.57 6.14 13.98
N VAL A 71 -14.57 5.51 13.33
CA VAL A 71 -14.44 5.04 11.94
C VAL A 71 -14.11 6.22 11.02
N LEU A 72 -14.90 7.29 11.08
CA LEU A 72 -14.68 8.48 10.24
C LEU A 72 -13.30 9.10 10.47
N ALA A 73 -12.83 9.14 11.72
CA ALA A 73 -11.49 9.64 12.04
C ALA A 73 -10.39 8.77 11.43
N VAL A 74 -10.52 7.44 11.49
CA VAL A 74 -9.56 6.50 10.89
C VAL A 74 -9.57 6.64 9.36
N GLU A 75 -10.74 6.71 8.74
CA GLU A 75 -10.84 6.86 7.27
C GLU A 75 -10.24 8.18 6.79
N ALA A 76 -10.52 9.28 7.49
CA ALA A 76 -9.92 10.57 7.16
C ALA A 76 -8.39 10.54 7.32
N ALA A 77 -7.89 9.93 8.40
CA ALA A 77 -6.46 9.76 8.61
C ALA A 77 -5.82 8.86 7.55
N ALA A 78 -6.46 7.74 7.20
CA ALA A 78 -5.99 6.82 6.17
C ALA A 78 -5.95 7.47 4.79
N ALA A 79 -6.95 8.29 4.44
CA ALA A 79 -6.97 9.02 3.16
C ALA A 79 -5.82 10.03 3.05
N VAL A 80 -5.60 10.85 4.08
CA VAL A 80 -4.45 11.79 4.12
C VAL A 80 -3.14 11.03 4.08
N GLN A 81 -3.05 9.95 4.84
CA GLN A 81 -1.88 9.11 4.90
C GLN A 81 -1.58 8.43 3.56
N ALA A 82 -2.58 7.98 2.80
CA ALA A 82 -2.39 7.38 1.48
C ALA A 82 -1.64 8.37 0.57
N LEU A 83 -2.09 9.62 0.55
CA LEU A 83 -1.46 10.68 -0.25
C LEU A 83 -0.06 11.01 0.27
N PHE A 84 0.11 11.09 1.58
CA PHE A 84 1.41 11.35 2.18
C PHE A 84 2.42 10.22 1.90
N ALA A 85 2.04 8.97 2.13
CA ALA A 85 2.88 7.81 1.93
C ALA A 85 3.29 7.65 0.46
N HIS A 86 2.48 8.10 -0.50
CA HIS A 86 2.80 8.09 -1.92
C HIS A 86 3.43 9.39 -2.44
N ALA A 87 3.70 10.36 -1.58
CA ALA A 87 4.28 11.62 -2.03
C ALA A 87 5.63 11.37 -2.73
N ASN A 88 5.83 11.98 -3.90
CA ASN A 88 7.14 11.97 -4.58
C ASN A 88 8.10 12.99 -3.93
N ALA A 89 8.24 12.92 -2.61
CA ALA A 89 9.03 13.82 -1.80
C ALA A 89 9.72 13.05 -0.67
N ASP A 90 10.99 13.37 -0.42
CA ASP A 90 11.72 12.79 0.70
C ASP A 90 11.65 13.72 1.90
N LEU A 91 11.51 13.13 3.09
CA LEU A 91 11.74 13.85 4.33
C LEU A 91 13.25 14.03 4.54
N PRO A 92 13.69 15.17 5.13
CA PRO A 92 15.06 15.31 5.60
C PRO A 92 15.44 14.18 6.56
N ALA A 93 16.66 13.66 6.46
CA ALA A 93 17.07 12.45 7.18
C ALA A 93 16.79 12.45 8.71
N PRO A 94 16.96 13.56 9.46
CA PRO A 94 16.58 13.60 10.87
C PRO A 94 15.08 13.41 11.08
N LEU A 95 14.25 14.02 10.24
CA LEU A 95 12.80 13.94 10.31
C LEU A 95 12.33 12.54 9.91
N GLU A 96 12.84 11.99 8.81
CA GLU A 96 12.57 10.61 8.36
C GLU A 96 12.80 9.59 9.49
N ARG A 97 13.93 9.69 10.20
CA ARG A 97 14.25 8.78 11.31
C ARG A 97 13.23 8.78 12.43
N TRP A 98 12.59 9.92 12.71
CA TRP A 98 11.56 10.04 13.75
C TRP A 98 10.19 9.65 13.22
N VAL A 99 9.78 10.20 12.07
CA VAL A 99 8.45 10.00 11.51
C VAL A 99 8.20 8.53 11.19
N ARG A 100 9.19 7.82 10.62
CA ARG A 100 9.08 6.39 10.26
C ARG A 100 8.91 5.41 11.44
N ARG A 101 8.94 5.93 12.68
CA ARG A 101 8.60 5.16 13.89
C ARG A 101 7.10 5.21 14.20
N ILE A 102 6.41 6.22 13.67
CA ILE A 102 5.02 6.54 14.01
C ILE A 102 4.14 6.42 12.76
N LEU A 103 4.54 7.01 11.63
CA LEU A 103 3.80 6.98 10.37
C LEU A 103 4.57 6.23 9.29
N VAL A 104 3.84 5.63 8.36
CA VAL A 104 4.44 5.12 7.12
C VAL A 104 4.90 6.32 6.29
N THR A 105 6.19 6.42 6.01
CA THR A 105 6.78 7.54 5.27
C THR A 105 6.81 7.26 3.76
N PRO A 106 6.98 8.31 2.93
CA PRO A 106 7.28 8.14 1.50
C PRO A 106 8.40 7.14 1.22
N THR A 107 9.47 7.19 2.03
CA THR A 107 10.60 6.27 1.88
C THR A 107 10.19 4.81 2.14
N LEU A 108 9.47 4.55 3.24
CA LEU A 108 9.04 3.19 3.58
C LEU A 108 8.08 2.62 2.55
N HIS A 109 7.13 3.44 2.08
CA HIS A 109 6.14 2.98 1.12
C HIS A 109 6.70 2.89 -0.30
N ARG A 110 7.70 3.69 -0.66
CA ARG A 110 8.41 3.51 -1.92
C ARG A 110 9.17 2.17 -1.96
N VAL A 111 9.79 1.74 -0.86
CA VAL A 111 10.41 0.39 -0.76
C VAL A 111 9.37 -0.69 -1.05
N HIS A 112 8.15 -0.52 -0.55
CA HIS A 112 7.04 -1.43 -0.82
C HIS A 112 6.63 -1.45 -2.31
N HIS A 113 6.77 -0.34 -3.02
CA HIS A 113 6.54 -0.24 -4.47
C HIS A 113 7.77 -0.57 -5.32
N SER A 114 8.83 -1.12 -4.72
CA SER A 114 10.03 -1.55 -5.45
C SER A 114 9.67 -2.60 -6.51
N ALA A 115 10.33 -2.53 -7.66
CA ALA A 115 10.26 -3.58 -8.66
C ALA A 115 10.94 -4.89 -8.18
N ASP A 116 11.80 -4.84 -7.16
CA ASP A 116 12.41 -6.02 -6.56
C ASP A 116 11.38 -6.74 -5.65
N PRO A 117 10.95 -7.98 -5.98
CA PRO A 117 9.96 -8.70 -5.18
C PRO A 117 10.40 -8.95 -3.73
N VAL A 118 11.71 -8.96 -3.45
CA VAL A 118 12.22 -9.08 -2.07
C VAL A 118 11.87 -7.83 -1.26
N GLU A 119 11.97 -6.65 -1.85
CA GLU A 119 11.67 -5.37 -1.20
C GLU A 119 10.17 -5.11 -1.17
N GLN A 120 9.48 -5.39 -2.28
CA GLN A 120 8.04 -5.18 -2.48
C GLN A 120 7.18 -5.85 -1.40
N ASN A 121 7.63 -7.01 -0.91
CA ASN A 121 6.92 -7.79 0.09
C ASN A 121 7.23 -7.35 1.54
N HIS A 122 7.39 -6.05 1.78
CA HIS A 122 7.60 -5.42 3.09
C HIS A 122 6.77 -4.14 3.23
N ASN A 123 6.68 -3.60 4.46
CA ASN A 123 6.07 -2.30 4.78
C ASN A 123 4.58 -2.16 4.36
N TYR A 124 3.73 -3.10 4.80
CA TYR A 124 2.30 -3.16 4.47
C TYR A 124 1.42 -2.20 5.27
N GLY A 125 1.96 -1.53 6.29
CA GLY A 125 1.19 -0.59 7.12
C GLY A 125 0.47 0.49 6.30
N MET A 126 -0.73 0.84 6.74
CA MET A 126 -1.50 1.96 6.17
C MET A 126 -1.12 3.26 6.86
N ILE A 127 -1.53 3.44 8.13
CA ILE A 127 -1.20 4.62 8.94
C ILE A 127 0.12 4.41 9.65
N PHE A 128 0.23 3.31 10.36
CA PHE A 128 1.36 3.10 11.25
C PHE A 128 2.23 1.92 10.83
N PRO A 129 3.57 2.03 10.98
CA PRO A 129 4.51 0.95 10.65
C PRO A 129 4.65 -0.06 11.79
N PHE A 130 3.85 0.04 12.86
CA PHE A 130 4.05 -0.79 14.05
C PHE A 130 3.69 -2.25 13.79
N TRP A 131 2.71 -2.53 12.93
CA TRP A 131 2.37 -3.89 12.52
C TRP A 131 3.52 -4.54 11.77
N ASP A 132 4.16 -3.79 10.88
CA ASP A 132 5.32 -4.29 10.14
C ASP A 132 6.47 -4.68 11.08
N ARG A 133 6.68 -3.88 12.13
CA ARG A 133 7.71 -4.18 13.13
C ARG A 133 7.34 -5.39 13.97
N LEU A 134 6.08 -5.48 14.38
CA LEU A 134 5.57 -6.56 15.24
C LEU A 134 5.59 -7.90 14.51
N LEU A 135 5.26 -7.91 13.22
CA LEU A 135 5.10 -9.12 12.41
C LEU A 135 6.31 -9.40 11.51
N GLY A 136 7.39 -8.62 11.63
CA GLY A 136 8.65 -8.88 10.95
C GLY A 136 8.65 -8.57 9.45
N THR A 137 7.75 -7.70 8.99
CA THR A 137 7.67 -7.24 7.59
C THR A 137 8.22 -5.82 7.39
N PHE A 138 8.86 -5.25 8.41
CA PHE A 138 9.48 -3.92 8.33
C PHE A 138 10.83 -3.96 7.61
N LEU A 139 10.96 -3.21 6.52
CA LEU A 139 12.22 -3.00 5.80
C LEU A 139 12.60 -1.52 5.82
N ALA A 140 13.68 -1.20 6.53
CA ALA A 140 14.06 0.17 6.86
C ALA A 140 14.63 1.00 5.70
N ALA A 141 15.21 0.31 4.70
CA ALA A 141 15.87 0.92 3.57
C ALA A 141 15.90 -0.07 2.39
N PRO A 142 15.82 0.42 1.15
CA PRO A 142 16.07 -0.39 -0.04
C PRO A 142 17.56 -0.68 -0.23
N ARG A 143 17.86 -1.65 -1.10
CA ARG A 143 19.21 -2.02 -1.55
C ARG A 143 19.85 -0.89 -2.34
N LEU A 144 19.08 -0.23 -3.19
CA LEU A 144 19.48 0.97 -3.93
C LEU A 144 18.97 2.22 -3.22
N PRO A 145 19.57 3.41 -3.43
CA PRO A 145 19.00 4.65 -2.91
C PRO A 145 17.55 4.82 -3.35
N ALA A 146 16.66 5.22 -2.43
CA ALA A 146 15.21 5.22 -2.66
C ALA A 146 14.76 5.99 -3.92
N ARG A 147 15.44 7.08 -4.28
CA ARG A 147 15.14 7.85 -5.51
C ARG A 147 15.51 7.16 -6.82
N THR A 148 16.50 6.27 -6.79
CA THR A 148 17.05 5.60 -7.98
C THR A 148 16.61 4.14 -8.06
N MET A 149 15.92 3.65 -7.03
CA MET A 149 15.35 2.32 -7.01
C MET A 149 14.22 2.22 -8.05
N PRO A 150 14.23 1.22 -8.93
CA PRO A 150 13.13 0.98 -9.86
C PRO A 150 11.83 0.73 -9.11
N VAL A 151 10.75 1.31 -9.61
CA VAL A 151 9.37 1.13 -9.14
C VAL A 151 8.50 0.71 -10.32
N GLY A 152 7.35 0.11 -10.05
CA GLY A 152 6.49 -0.43 -11.10
C GLY A 152 6.65 -1.94 -11.27
N LEU A 153 6.11 -2.46 -12.38
CA LEU A 153 6.26 -3.86 -12.76
C LEU A 153 7.16 -3.98 -13.99
N ASP A 154 8.23 -4.78 -13.88
CA ASP A 154 9.23 -4.99 -14.96
C ASP A 154 8.66 -5.55 -16.27
N ASN A 155 7.46 -6.15 -16.21
CA ASN A 155 6.80 -6.77 -17.34
C ASN A 155 5.80 -5.84 -18.07
N LEU A 156 5.76 -4.55 -17.72
CA LEU A 156 4.90 -3.55 -18.35
C LEU A 156 5.71 -2.39 -18.92
N THR A 157 5.27 -1.87 -20.06
CA THR A 157 5.75 -0.58 -20.57
C THR A 157 4.97 0.57 -19.94
N ASP A 158 5.54 1.78 -19.90
CA ASP A 158 4.86 2.99 -19.43
C ASP A 158 3.52 3.24 -20.13
N ALA A 159 3.43 2.94 -21.43
CA ALA A 159 2.19 3.05 -22.20
C ALA A 159 1.12 2.04 -21.75
N GLN A 160 1.53 0.82 -21.37
CA GLN A 160 0.61 -0.16 -20.80
C GLN A 160 0.19 0.25 -19.39
N ALA A 161 1.13 0.66 -18.54
CA ALA A 161 0.85 1.18 -17.20
C ALA A 161 -0.09 2.39 -17.22
N SER A 162 -0.04 3.24 -18.24
CA SER A 162 -0.91 4.41 -18.36
C SER A 162 -2.27 4.12 -19.01
N SER A 163 -2.52 2.90 -19.48
CA SER A 163 -3.76 2.54 -20.18
C SER A 163 -4.79 1.94 -19.23
N LEU A 164 -5.95 2.59 -19.14
CA LEU A 164 -7.10 2.10 -18.36
C LEU A 164 -7.48 0.67 -18.75
N LEU A 165 -7.60 0.39 -20.05
CA LEU A 165 -7.98 -0.93 -20.54
C LEU A 165 -6.90 -1.97 -20.22
N ALA A 166 -5.63 -1.62 -20.31
CA ALA A 166 -4.54 -2.52 -19.94
C ALA A 166 -4.59 -2.85 -18.44
N MET A 167 -4.89 -1.87 -17.59
CA MET A 167 -4.98 -2.05 -16.13
C MET A 167 -6.21 -2.85 -15.71
N LEU A 168 -7.35 -2.64 -16.35
CA LEU A 168 -8.55 -3.47 -16.12
C LEU A 168 -8.34 -4.92 -16.58
N ALA A 169 -7.54 -5.13 -17.63
CA ALA A 169 -7.22 -6.47 -18.12
C ALA A 169 -6.08 -7.16 -17.33
N LEU A 170 -5.22 -6.40 -16.65
CA LEU A 170 -3.98 -6.88 -16.03
C LEU A 170 -4.21 -8.07 -15.09
N PRO A 171 -5.21 -8.06 -14.17
CA PRO A 171 -5.44 -9.19 -13.27
C PRO A 171 -5.75 -10.51 -13.99
N PHE A 172 -6.26 -10.44 -15.22
CA PHE A 172 -6.70 -11.60 -15.99
C PHE A 172 -5.67 -12.10 -16.99
N ARG A 173 -4.56 -11.37 -17.18
CA ARG A 173 -3.46 -11.82 -18.04
C ARG A 173 -2.83 -13.09 -17.47
N ARG A 174 -2.41 -13.99 -18.35
CA ARG A 174 -1.64 -15.17 -17.93
C ARG A 174 -0.26 -14.69 -17.48
N THR A 175 0.11 -15.01 -16.25
CA THR A 175 1.49 -14.88 -15.80
C THR A 175 2.30 -15.97 -16.49
N SER A 176 3.22 -15.59 -17.37
CA SER A 176 4.25 -16.51 -17.85
C SER A 176 5.12 -16.85 -16.63
N THR A 177 4.98 -18.09 -16.15
CA THR A 177 5.86 -18.66 -15.11
C THR A 177 7.27 -18.82 -15.63
#